data_AF-A0A1F9LXE8-F1
#
_entry.id   AF-A0A1F9LXE8-F1
#
_cell.length_a   1.000
_cell.length_b   1.000
_cell.length_c   1.000
_cell.angle_alpha   90.00
_cell.angle_beta   90.00
_cell.angle_gamma   90.00
#
_symmetry.space_group_name_H-M   'P 1'
#
loop_
_entity.id
_entity.type
_entity.pdbx_description
1 polymer ?
#
loop_
_entity_poly.entity_id
_entity_poly.type
_entity_poly.pdbx_seq_one_letter_code
_entity_poly.pdbx_strand_id
1 'polypeptide(L)'
;MLCDDATDLPLPDGRIVAGFDVGRTRDRSELAVFEEKDGRFVCRLLRRYEQVPFSEQEADLRRLLDTVPVSRLSVDKSGIGMNLAENLARDYPQVVAEAFSNESKERWATDFKILLQRKDIVLPRDRELVGQVHSIKRRVLPSGKVSFDAERSARGGHADRFWAIALACQKERGPAPSRTTEIGVRVIG
;
A
#
# COMPACT_ATOMS: atom_id res chain seq x y z
N MET A 1 -17.30 9.54 3.98
CA MET A 1 -16.80 10.23 5.19
C MET A 1 -15.49 9.59 5.56
N LEU A 2 -14.50 10.38 5.98
CA LEU A 2 -13.26 9.87 6.57
C LEU A 2 -13.57 9.53 8.03
N CYS A 3 -13.19 8.34 8.47
CA CYS A 3 -13.39 7.86 9.83
C CYS A 3 -12.08 7.99 10.61
N ASP A 4 -12.18 8.07 11.94
CA ASP A 4 -11.02 8.10 12.85
C ASP A 4 -10.68 6.70 13.39
N ASP A 5 -11.69 5.82 13.48
CA ASP A 5 -11.56 4.42 13.89
C ASP A 5 -12.13 3.45 12.83
N ALA A 6 -11.66 2.21 12.84
CA ALA A 6 -12.15 1.16 11.95
C ALA A 6 -13.62 0.79 12.25
N THR A 7 -14.04 0.88 13.51
CA THR A 7 -15.41 0.57 13.93
C THR A 7 -16.44 1.60 13.43
N ASP A 8 -15.98 2.80 13.07
CA ASP A 8 -16.81 3.87 12.52
C ASP A 8 -16.97 3.79 11.00
N LEU A 9 -16.35 2.80 10.34
CA LEU A 9 -16.45 2.64 8.90
C LEU A 9 -17.89 2.29 8.52
N PRO A 10 -18.54 3.06 7.61
CA PRO A 10 -19.87 2.73 7.16
C PRO A 10 -19.85 1.38 6.44
N LEU A 11 -21.01 0.70 6.41
CA LEU A 11 -21.17 -0.50 5.59
C LEU A 11 -20.75 -0.19 4.15
N PRO A 12 -19.77 -0.94 3.60
CA PRO A 12 -19.21 -0.62 2.30
C PRO A 12 -20.14 -1.08 1.17
N ASP A 13 -20.16 -0.31 0.09
CA ASP A 13 -20.83 -0.62 -1.18
C ASP A 13 -19.81 -1.02 -2.26
N GLY A 14 -18.56 -1.23 -1.85
CA GLY A 14 -17.44 -1.66 -2.66
C GLY A 14 -16.47 -2.53 -1.86
N ARG A 15 -15.32 -2.86 -2.46
CA ARG A 15 -14.29 -3.66 -1.80
C ARG A 15 -13.47 -2.80 -0.86
N ILE A 16 -13.24 -3.28 0.37
CA ILE A 16 -12.32 -2.59 1.28
C ILE A 16 -10.89 -3.09 1.05
N VAL A 17 -9.99 -2.18 0.71
CA VAL A 17 -8.57 -2.46 0.54
C VAL A 17 -7.74 -1.58 1.45
N ALA A 18 -6.65 -2.13 1.97
CA ALA A 18 -5.80 -1.46 2.93
C ALA A 18 -4.32 -1.65 2.63
N GLY A 19 -3.52 -0.68 3.08
CA GLY A 19 -2.08 -0.68 2.98
C GLY A 19 -1.47 -0.23 4.29
N PHE A 20 -0.43 -0.93 4.72
CA PHE A 20 0.31 -0.63 5.94
C PHE A 20 1.79 -0.51 5.63
N ASP A 21 2.33 0.70 5.80
CA ASP A 21 3.77 0.96 5.71
C ASP A 21 4.37 1.00 7.11
N VAL A 22 5.37 0.15 7.37
CA VAL A 22 5.95 -0.04 8.70
C VAL A 22 7.15 0.88 8.88
N GLY A 23 7.02 1.88 9.75
CA GLY A 23 8.09 2.83 10.05
C GLY A 23 9.17 2.22 10.94
N ARG A 24 10.46 2.41 10.58
CA ARG A 24 11.64 2.04 11.39
C ARG A 24 11.79 2.91 12.64
N THR A 25 12.76 2.62 13.50
CA THR A 25 13.00 3.35 14.76
C THR A 25 13.20 4.85 14.52
N ARG A 26 12.24 5.68 14.97
CA ARG A 26 12.01 7.14 14.73
C ARG A 26 11.15 7.51 13.53
N ASP A 27 10.87 6.57 12.63
CA ASP A 27 9.90 6.73 11.55
C ASP A 27 8.49 6.34 12.03
N ARG A 28 7.48 6.79 11.30
CA ARG A 28 6.05 6.62 11.64
C ARG A 28 5.50 5.47 10.82
N SER A 29 4.74 4.55 11.41
CA SER A 29 3.94 3.62 10.61
C SER A 29 2.65 4.30 10.18
N GLU A 30 2.14 3.95 9.01
CA GLU A 30 0.91 4.53 8.46
C GLU A 30 0.00 3.42 7.91
N LEU A 31 -1.28 3.47 8.30
CA LEU A 31 -2.35 2.65 7.78
C LEU A 31 -3.22 3.52 6.88
N ALA A 32 -3.53 3.01 5.69
CA ALA A 32 -4.48 3.62 4.79
C ALA A 32 -5.55 2.60 4.38
N VAL A 33 -6.83 2.97 4.53
CA VAL A 33 -7.98 2.13 4.15
C VAL A 33 -8.81 2.88 3.12
N PHE A 34 -9.15 2.17 2.04
CA PHE A 34 -9.94 2.67 0.94
C PHE A 34 -11.10 1.73 0.65
N GLU A 35 -12.17 2.31 0.16
CA GLU A 35 -13.22 1.57 -0.53
C GLU A 35 -13.01 1.73 -2.04
N GLU A 36 -12.86 0.61 -2.73
CA GLU A 36 -12.75 0.50 -4.17
C GLU A 36 -14.12 0.16 -4.77
N LYS A 37 -14.59 0.99 -5.70
CA LYS A 37 -15.78 0.74 -6.51
C LYS A 37 -15.53 1.17 -7.95
N ASP A 38 -15.71 0.24 -8.89
CA ASP A 38 -15.55 0.48 -10.34
C ASP A 38 -14.19 1.13 -10.71
N GLY A 39 -13.11 0.71 -10.04
CA GLY A 39 -11.76 1.24 -10.24
C GLY A 39 -11.49 2.61 -9.60
N ARG A 40 -12.47 3.16 -8.87
CA ARG A 40 -12.33 4.39 -8.09
C ARG A 40 -12.10 4.06 -6.61
N PHE A 41 -11.12 4.72 -6.01
CA PHE A 41 -10.75 4.56 -4.61
C PHE A 41 -11.22 5.76 -3.79
N VAL A 42 -12.00 5.50 -2.75
CA VAL A 42 -12.41 6.52 -1.78
C VAL A 42 -11.71 6.26 -0.47
N CYS A 43 -10.92 7.22 0.00
CA CYS A 43 -10.25 7.12 1.30
C CYS A 43 -11.29 7.07 2.41
N ARG A 44 -11.16 6.06 3.28
CA ARG A 44 -12.06 5.82 4.41
C ARG A 44 -11.38 6.00 5.76
N LEU A 45 -10.10 5.66 5.87
CA LEU A 45 -9.30 5.86 7.09
C LEU A 45 -7.85 6.16 6.69
N LEU A 46 -7.23 7.12 7.36
CA LEU A 46 -5.78 7.29 7.39
C LEU A 46 -5.35 7.37 8.85
N ARG A 47 -4.55 6.41 9.31
CA ARG A 47 -4.09 6.36 10.70
C ARG A 47 -2.58 6.34 10.77
N ARG A 48 -2.04 7.23 11.60
CA ARG A 48 -0.62 7.33 11.92
C ARG A 48 -0.33 6.65 13.26
N TYR A 49 0.79 5.95 13.32
CA TYR A 49 1.32 5.35 14.55
C TYR A 49 2.65 6.01 14.86
N GLU A 50 2.64 6.93 15.82
CA GLU A 50 3.82 7.64 16.30
C GLU A 50 4.17 7.13 17.69
N GLN A 51 5.37 6.54 17.83
CA GLN A 51 5.85 5.95 19.09
C GLN A 51 4.95 4.83 19.66
N VAL A 52 4.15 4.18 18.81
CA VAL A 52 3.29 3.05 19.20
C VAL A 52 4.10 1.73 19.11
N PRO A 53 4.11 0.88 20.15
CA PRO A 53 4.75 -0.44 20.10
C PRO A 53 4.22 -1.33 18.96
N PHE A 54 5.08 -2.14 18.32
CA PHE A 54 4.66 -3.00 17.21
C PHE A 54 3.55 -3.99 17.58
N SER A 55 3.52 -4.48 18.82
CA SER A 55 2.45 -5.34 19.32
C SER A 55 1.09 -4.62 19.34
N GLU A 56 1.08 -3.33 19.65
CA GLU A 56 -0.14 -2.52 19.63
C GLU A 56 -0.55 -2.17 18.19
N GLN A 57 0.40 -1.91 17.30
CA GLN A 57 0.14 -1.75 15.87
C GLN A 57 -0.49 -3.04 15.30
N GLU A 58 0.08 -4.21 15.62
CA GLU A 58 -0.47 -5.50 15.19
C GLU A 58 -1.89 -5.73 15.74
N ALA A 59 -2.11 -5.45 17.03
CA ALA A 59 -3.43 -5.58 17.64
C ALA A 59 -4.49 -4.68 16.98
N ASP A 60 -4.11 -3.47 16.55
CA ASP A 60 -5.02 -2.57 15.84
C ASP A 60 -5.35 -3.07 14.43
N LEU A 61 -4.36 -3.60 13.71
CA LEU A 61 -4.58 -4.21 12.40
C LEU A 61 -5.47 -5.45 12.49
N ARG A 62 -5.30 -6.28 13.53
CA ARG A 62 -6.19 -7.42 13.80
C ARG A 62 -7.62 -6.95 14.04
N ARG A 63 -7.81 -5.92 14.86
CA ARG A 63 -9.13 -5.31 15.09
C ARG A 63 -9.76 -4.83 13.78
N LEU A 64 -9.02 -4.15 12.92
CA LEU A 64 -9.49 -3.75 11.59
C LEU A 64 -9.96 -4.96 10.78
N LEU A 65 -9.14 -6.02 10.71
CA LEU A 65 -9.45 -7.25 9.95
C LEU A 65 -10.64 -8.03 10.52
N ASP A 66 -10.87 -7.97 11.83
CA ASP A 66 -11.98 -8.65 12.51
C ASP A 66 -13.31 -7.87 12.38
N THR A 67 -13.24 -6.54 12.23
CA THR A 67 -14.43 -5.66 12.26
C THR A 67 -14.89 -5.22 10.88
N VAL A 68 -13.99 -5.18 9.91
CA VAL A 68 -14.25 -4.66 8.57
C VAL A 68 -14.01 -5.77 7.55
N PRO A 69 -14.86 -5.93 6.53
CA PRO A 69 -14.66 -6.93 5.47
C PRO A 69 -13.53 -6.50 4.51
N VAL A 70 -12.30 -6.44 5.02
CA VAL A 70 -11.10 -6.10 4.26
C VAL A 70 -10.83 -7.21 3.25
N SER A 71 -10.90 -6.86 1.96
CA SER A 71 -10.61 -7.76 0.84
C SER A 71 -9.10 -7.99 0.67
N ARG A 72 -8.27 -7.00 1.00
CA ARG A 72 -6.81 -7.11 0.97
C ARG A 72 -6.17 -6.11 1.92
N LEU A 73 -5.20 -6.57 2.71
CA LEU A 73 -4.28 -5.71 3.46
C LEU A 73 -2.85 -5.97 2.98
N SER A 74 -2.24 -5.02 2.27
CA SER A 74 -0.83 -5.11 1.88
C SER A 74 0.07 -4.49 2.93
N VAL A 75 1.03 -5.26 3.43
CA VAL A 75 1.92 -4.86 4.53
C VAL A 75 3.36 -4.81 4.03
N ASP A 76 4.08 -3.71 4.30
CA ASP A 76 5.53 -3.70 4.08
C ASP A 76 6.20 -4.74 4.99
N LYS A 77 6.79 -5.77 4.38
CA LYS A 77 7.57 -6.79 5.11
C LYS A 77 9.06 -6.44 5.22
N SER A 78 9.48 -5.28 4.74
CA SER A 78 10.89 -4.90 4.72
C SER A 78 11.39 -4.56 6.13
N GLY A 79 12.63 -4.99 6.42
CA GLY A 79 13.27 -4.76 7.71
C GLY A 79 12.44 -5.30 8.89
N ILE A 80 11.97 -4.38 9.73
CA ILE A 80 11.22 -4.68 10.95
C ILE A 80 9.76 -5.11 10.72
N GLY A 81 9.20 -4.86 9.52
CA GLY A 81 7.82 -5.22 9.19
C GLY A 81 7.62 -6.71 8.93
N MET A 82 8.71 -7.48 8.76
CA MET A 82 8.65 -8.91 8.41
C MET A 82 7.85 -9.73 9.42
N ASN A 83 8.13 -9.58 10.72
CA ASN A 83 7.47 -10.36 11.76
C ASN A 83 5.98 -10.03 11.84
N LEU A 84 5.62 -8.74 11.81
CA LEU A 84 4.23 -8.28 11.81
C LEU A 84 3.47 -8.80 10.59
N ALA A 85 4.05 -8.72 9.40
CA ALA A 85 3.44 -9.23 8.18
C ALA A 85 3.24 -10.76 8.23
N GLU A 86 4.22 -11.50 8.76
CA GLU A 86 4.13 -12.96 8.91
C GLU A 86 3.03 -13.36 9.91
N ASN A 87 2.96 -12.71 11.07
CA ASN A 87 1.94 -13.00 12.09
C ASN A 87 0.53 -12.75 11.55
N LEU A 88 0.32 -11.61 10.87
CA LEU A 88 -0.97 -11.29 10.28
C LEU A 88 -1.34 -12.26 9.14
N ALA A 89 -0.41 -12.56 8.24
CA ALA A 89 -0.68 -13.48 7.12
C ALA A 89 -0.93 -14.94 7.57
N ARG A 90 -0.44 -15.34 8.74
CA ARG A 90 -0.72 -16.63 9.35
C ARG A 90 -2.20 -16.79 9.70
N ASP A 91 -2.81 -15.71 10.20
CA ASP A 91 -4.15 -15.74 10.76
C ASP A 91 -5.21 -15.20 9.78
N TYR A 92 -4.79 -14.36 8.83
CA TYR A 92 -5.68 -13.66 7.89
C TYR A 92 -5.23 -13.86 6.43
N PRO A 93 -5.94 -14.69 5.64
CA PRO A 93 -5.53 -15.04 4.28
C PRO A 93 -5.54 -13.86 3.29
N GLN A 94 -6.26 -12.78 3.61
CA GLN A 94 -6.30 -11.55 2.82
C GLN A 94 -5.07 -10.63 3.01
N VAL A 95 -4.18 -10.96 3.96
CA VAL A 95 -2.97 -10.18 4.22
C VAL A 95 -1.87 -10.58 3.23
N VAL A 96 -1.28 -9.58 2.57
CA VAL A 96 -0.23 -9.76 1.56
C VAL A 96 1.04 -9.08 2.03
N ALA A 97 2.10 -9.86 2.21
CA ALA A 97 3.41 -9.37 2.66
C ALA A 97 4.24 -8.86 1.46
N GLU A 98 4.35 -7.54 1.33
CA GLU A 98 4.94 -6.84 0.19
C GLU A 98 6.41 -6.48 0.40
N ALA A 99 7.26 -6.75 -0.59
CA ALA A 99 8.67 -6.37 -0.54
C ALA A 99 8.92 -5.00 -1.19
N PHE A 100 9.47 -4.05 -0.42
CA PHE A 100 9.83 -2.69 -0.87
C PHE A 100 11.12 -2.64 -1.70
N SER A 101 11.14 -3.37 -2.82
CA SER A 101 12.21 -3.28 -3.82
C SER A 101 12.05 -2.00 -4.68
N ASN A 102 13.12 -1.58 -5.37
CA ASN A 102 13.04 -0.47 -6.32
C ASN A 102 11.99 -0.69 -7.41
N GLU A 103 11.87 -1.93 -7.88
CA GLU A 103 10.90 -2.31 -8.92
C GLU A 103 9.46 -2.20 -8.41
N SER A 104 9.19 -2.71 -7.20
CA SER A 104 7.86 -2.60 -6.58
C SER A 104 7.50 -1.14 -6.33
N LYS A 105 8.44 -0.34 -5.81
CA LYS A 105 8.25 1.10 -5.58
C LYS A 105 7.95 1.86 -6.87
N GLU A 106 8.70 1.60 -7.94
CA GLU A 106 8.44 2.21 -9.25
C GLU A 106 7.05 1.86 -9.77
N ARG A 107 6.67 0.59 -9.66
CA ARG A 107 5.34 0.11 -10.06
C ARG A 107 4.24 0.82 -9.29
N TRP A 108 4.29 0.80 -7.97
CA TRP A 108 3.27 1.41 -7.11
C TRP A 108 3.18 2.93 -7.30
N ALA A 109 4.32 3.63 -7.37
CA ALA A 109 4.32 5.07 -7.61
C ALA A 109 3.75 5.43 -8.99
N THR A 110 4.01 4.61 -10.01
CA THR A 110 3.49 4.81 -11.37
C THR A 110 1.98 4.55 -11.42
N ASP A 111 1.51 3.43 -10.85
CA ASP A 111 0.08 3.11 -10.80
C ASP A 111 -0.69 4.18 -10.01
N PHE A 112 -0.16 4.62 -8.88
CA PHE A 112 -0.77 5.69 -8.09
C PHE A 112 -0.82 7.03 -8.82
N LYS A 113 0.23 7.40 -9.56
CA LYS A 113 0.23 8.59 -10.41
C LYS A 113 -0.89 8.54 -11.45
N ILE A 114 -1.15 7.38 -12.05
CA ILE A 114 -2.24 7.19 -13.02
C ILE A 114 -3.60 7.43 -12.35
N LEU A 115 -3.84 6.91 -11.15
CA LEU A 115 -5.07 7.16 -10.40
C LEU A 115 -5.29 8.65 -10.14
N LEU A 116 -4.25 9.37 -9.71
CA LEU A 116 -4.29 10.82 -9.51
C LEU A 116 -4.64 11.57 -10.80
N GLN A 117 -4.00 11.21 -11.92
CA GLN A 117 -4.23 11.86 -13.22
C GLN A 117 -5.65 11.64 -13.75
N ARG A 118 -6.22 10.46 -13.50
CA ARG A 118 -7.59 10.11 -13.90
C ARG A 118 -8.66 10.63 -12.95
N LYS A 119 -8.26 11.13 -11.77
CA LYS A 119 -9.17 11.49 -10.67
C LYS A 119 -9.97 10.29 -10.15
N ASP A 120 -9.37 9.11 -10.24
CA ASP A 120 -9.92 7.84 -9.76
C ASP A 120 -9.62 7.61 -8.27
N ILE A 121 -9.09 8.61 -7.56
CA ILE A 121 -8.86 8.55 -6.12
C ILE A 121 -9.37 9.80 -5.42
N VAL A 122 -10.05 9.59 -4.29
CA VAL A 122 -10.53 10.64 -3.39
C VAL A 122 -9.74 10.56 -2.09
N LEU A 123 -8.95 11.59 -1.81
CA LEU A 123 -8.13 11.74 -0.61
C LEU A 123 -8.65 12.90 0.25
N PRO A 124 -8.41 12.87 1.57
CA PRO A 124 -8.73 14.02 2.41
C PRO A 124 -7.86 15.23 2.06
N ARG A 125 -8.40 16.43 2.35
CA ARG A 125 -7.68 17.69 2.17
C ARG A 125 -6.64 17.86 3.29
N ASP A 126 -5.51 17.17 3.15
CA ASP A 126 -4.40 17.19 4.11
C ASP A 126 -3.13 17.77 3.46
N ARG A 127 -2.62 18.86 4.04
CA ARG A 127 -1.40 19.53 3.55
C ARG A 127 -0.15 18.67 3.72
N GLU A 128 -0.09 17.85 4.77
CA GLU A 128 1.04 16.97 5.01
C GLU A 128 1.07 15.87 3.94
N LEU A 129 -0.06 15.23 3.68
CA LEU A 129 -0.21 14.26 2.60
C LEU A 129 0.20 14.84 1.24
N VAL A 130 -0.26 16.04 0.91
CA VAL A 130 0.14 16.74 -0.34
C VAL A 130 1.66 16.93 -0.37
N GLY A 131 2.26 17.35 0.74
CA GLY A 131 3.71 17.47 0.87
C GLY A 131 4.46 16.15 0.64
N GLN A 132 3.97 15.04 1.20
CA GLN A 132 4.54 13.70 1.00
C GLN A 132 4.43 13.24 -0.46
N VAL A 133 3.27 13.46 -1.11
CA VAL A 133 3.10 13.13 -2.53
C VAL A 133 4.09 13.91 -3.41
N HIS A 134 4.31 15.20 -3.13
CA HIS A 134 5.26 16.02 -3.88
C HIS A 134 6.74 15.71 -3.59
N SER A 135 7.05 15.10 -2.44
CA SER A 135 8.42 14.76 -2.05
C SER A 135 8.96 13.51 -2.75
N ILE A 136 8.07 12.64 -3.27
CA ILE A 136 8.47 11.44 -4.03
C ILE A 136 9.09 11.86 -5.37
N LYS A 137 10.38 11.52 -5.54
CA LYS A 137 11.13 11.80 -6.77
C LYS A 137 11.56 10.50 -7.46
N ARG A 138 11.33 10.45 -8.77
CA ARG A 138 11.96 9.47 -9.65
C ARG A 138 13.42 9.83 -9.86
N ARG A 139 14.33 8.91 -9.61
CA ARG A 139 15.77 9.04 -9.89
C ARG A 139 16.26 7.87 -10.72
N VAL A 140 17.24 8.11 -11.58
CA VAL A 140 17.97 7.04 -12.28
C VAL A 140 19.28 6.84 -11.55
N LEU A 141 19.52 5.62 -11.07
CA LEU A 141 20.74 5.25 -10.37
C LEU A 141 21.90 5.06 -11.37
N PRO A 142 23.16 5.10 -10.91
CA PRO A 142 24.32 4.82 -11.78
C PRO A 142 24.26 3.45 -12.48
N SER A 143 23.55 2.48 -11.88
CA SER A 143 23.30 1.17 -12.46
C SER A 143 22.26 1.16 -13.59
N GLY A 144 21.68 2.32 -13.95
CA GLY A 144 20.57 2.44 -14.90
C GLY A 144 19.20 2.11 -14.33
N LYS A 145 19.13 1.54 -13.11
CA LYS A 145 17.86 1.23 -12.44
C LYS A 145 17.15 2.51 -12.00
N VAL A 146 15.83 2.49 -12.03
CA VAL A 146 15.00 3.57 -11.50
C VAL A 146 14.79 3.37 -10.01
N SER A 147 14.78 4.47 -9.25
CA SER A 147 14.40 4.50 -7.85
C SER A 147 13.35 5.58 -7.62
N PHE A 148 12.45 5.32 -6.68
CA PHE A 148 11.49 6.30 -6.17
C PHE A 148 11.73 6.47 -4.69
N ASP A 149 12.19 7.65 -4.30
CA ASP A 149 12.51 7.97 -2.91
C ASP A 149 12.05 9.38 -2.57
N ALA A 150 11.66 9.57 -1.31
CA ALA A 150 11.40 10.89 -0.78
C ALA A 150 12.68 11.74 -0.83
N GLU A 151 12.54 13.00 -1.22
CA GLU A 151 13.64 13.95 -1.12
C GLU A 151 13.98 14.17 0.36
N ARG A 152 15.22 13.83 0.75
CA ARG A 152 15.71 14.05 2.12
C ARG A 152 15.83 15.56 2.36
N SER A 153 14.88 16.13 3.11
CA SER A 153 15.01 17.48 3.66
C SER A 153 15.58 17.41 5.09
N ALA A 154 16.09 18.54 5.61
CA ALA A 154 16.59 18.67 6.98
C ALA A 154 15.54 18.34 8.07
N ARG A 155 14.26 18.21 7.71
CA ARG A 155 13.15 17.82 8.60
C ARG A 155 12.76 16.34 8.50
N GLY A 156 13.49 15.51 7.74
CA GLY A 156 13.09 14.14 7.46
C GLY A 156 11.94 14.11 6.46
N GLY A 157 12.23 13.78 5.21
CA GLY A 157 11.19 13.56 4.20
C GLY A 157 10.52 12.22 4.44
N HIS A 158 9.59 12.15 5.39
CA HIS A 158 8.77 10.97 5.61
C HIS A 158 7.75 10.86 4.48
N ALA A 159 7.71 9.73 3.79
CA ALA A 159 6.73 9.43 2.74
C ALA A 159 5.89 8.20 3.09
N ASP A 160 5.84 7.87 4.38
CA ASP A 160 5.24 6.64 4.88
C ASP A 160 3.74 6.59 4.54
N ARG A 161 3.05 7.75 4.59
CA ARG A 161 1.63 7.85 4.24
C ARG A 161 1.42 7.67 2.73
N PHE A 162 2.32 8.21 1.91
CA PHE A 162 2.28 7.97 0.46
C PHE A 162 2.38 6.47 0.15
N TRP A 163 3.31 5.77 0.80
CA TRP A 163 3.52 4.35 0.57
C TRP A 163 2.37 3.50 1.09
N ALA A 164 1.82 3.80 2.27
CA ALA A 164 0.61 3.14 2.77
C ALA A 164 -0.57 3.28 1.79
N ILE A 165 -0.77 4.47 1.22
CA ILE A 165 -1.80 4.70 0.20
C ILE A 165 -1.50 3.93 -1.09
N ALA A 166 -0.25 3.94 -1.55
CA ALA A 166 0.15 3.24 -2.77
C ALA A 166 -0.01 1.72 -2.65
N LEU A 167 0.29 1.15 -1.48
CA LEU A 167 0.03 -0.25 -1.14
C LEU A 167 -1.47 -0.57 -1.12
N ALA A 168 -2.29 0.32 -0.54
CA ALA A 168 -3.75 0.13 -0.52
C ALA A 168 -4.33 0.14 -1.93
N CYS A 169 -3.94 1.11 -2.76
CA CYS A 169 -4.52 1.36 -4.07
C CYS A 169 -3.81 0.62 -5.23
N GLN A 170 -2.90 -0.31 -4.94
CA GLN A 170 -2.23 -1.06 -6.00
C GLN A 170 -3.23 -1.91 -6.80
N LYS A 171 -2.96 -2.08 -8.09
CA LYS A 171 -3.75 -2.98 -8.94
C LYS A 171 -3.49 -4.42 -8.53
N GLU A 172 -4.56 -5.13 -8.18
CA GLU A 172 -4.51 -6.57 -8.01
C GLU A 172 -4.27 -7.22 -9.36
N ARG A 173 -3.11 -7.84 -9.51
CA ARG A 173 -2.82 -8.70 -10.65
C ARG A 173 -3.14 -10.11 -10.19
N GLY A 174 -4.26 -10.65 -10.65
CA GLY A 174 -4.45 -12.09 -10.65
C GLY A 174 -3.31 -12.77 -11.43
N PRO A 175 -3.18 -14.10 -11.37
CA PRO A 175 -2.29 -14.80 -12.28
C PRO A 175 -2.56 -14.27 -13.69
N ALA A 176 -1.50 -13.82 -14.38
CA ALA A 176 -1.63 -13.48 -15.79
C ALA A 176 -2.35 -14.65 -16.47
N PRO A 177 -3.35 -14.43 -17.33
CA PRO A 177 -3.97 -15.54 -18.05
C PRO A 177 -2.83 -16.34 -18.66
N SER A 178 -2.70 -17.61 -18.28
CA SER A 178 -1.65 -18.47 -18.80
C SER A 178 -1.88 -18.56 -20.29
N ARG A 179 -1.18 -17.74 -21.06
CA ARG A 179 -0.95 -18.05 -22.46
C ARG A 179 -0.01 -19.23 -22.43
N THR A 180 -0.59 -20.42 -22.35
CA THR A 180 0.07 -21.65 -22.75
C THR A 180 0.40 -21.44 -24.22
N THR A 181 1.58 -20.90 -24.50
CA THR A 181 2.14 -20.92 -25.85
C THR A 181 2.51 -22.38 -26.07
N GLU A 182 1.59 -23.16 -26.61
CA GLU A 182 1.96 -24.45 -27.17
C GLU A 182 2.94 -24.19 -28.31
N ILE A 183 4.22 -24.47 -28.06
CA ILE A 183 5.21 -24.57 -29.13
C ILE A 183 4.95 -25.90 -29.82
N GLY A 184 4.02 -25.88 -30.78
CA GLY A 184 3.78 -27.02 -31.66
C GLY A 184 5.00 -27.24 -32.55
N VAL A 185 5.85 -28.22 -32.21
CA VAL A 185 6.91 -28.68 -33.11
C VAL A 185 6.29 -29.66 -34.10
N ARG A 186 6.20 -29.26 -35.37
CA ARG A 186 5.78 -30.16 -36.46
C ARG A 186 7.02 -30.83 -37.02
N VAL A 187 7.25 -32.09 -36.66
CA VAL A 187 8.25 -32.94 -37.31
C VAL A 187 7.62 -33.49 -38.59
N ILE A 188 8.22 -33.16 -39.74
CA ILE A 188 7.83 -33.74 -41.04
C ILE A 188 8.79 -34.90 -41.31
N GLY A 189 8.23 -36.10 -41.44
CA GLY A 189 8.86 -37.28 -42.02
C GLY A 189 8.20 -37.62 -43.34
#